data_AF-W4KC54-F1
#
_entry.id   AF-W4KC54-F1
#
_cell.length_a   1.000
_cell.length_b   1.000
_cell.length_c   1.000
_cell.angle_alpha   90.00
_cell.angle_beta   90.00
_cell.angle_gamma   90.00
#
_symmetry.space_group_name_H-M   'P 1'
#
loop_
_entity.id
_entity.type
_entity.pdbx_description
1 polymer ?
#
loop_
_entity_poly.entity_id
_entity_poly.type
_entity_poly.pdbx_seq_one_letter_code
_entity_poly.pdbx_strand_id
1 'polypeptide(L)'
;RSGKTSIQQVLFNDVVPKQTFYLEPTSRIVKHTYDTVIPLEIWDCPGNTTLETLGAPLSSFSSIIFVIDIQDSYQHPIARLLDFFIAAYHDSPGTSLEVFVHKAEAFTEDYKIENFRHIQQRFWDELLDTSYDYEQMLVNFYLTSVYEHSIHDGFSRVLHKLIDSLPSIEELLNTFCTNSQASKAFLFDVKSRLYVATDASPVDNGTHNLCCDYVKTLNVFGPLYR
;
A
#
# COMPACT_ATOMS: atom_id res chain seq x y z
N ARG A 1 -17.90 0.29 -1.09
CA ARG A 1 -17.03 1.51 -0.97
C ARG A 1 -15.71 1.09 -0.34
N SER A 2 -14.64 0.90 -1.13
CA SER A 2 -13.44 0.19 -0.64
C SER A 2 -12.45 0.99 0.21
N GLY A 3 -12.58 2.32 0.32
CA GLY A 3 -11.72 3.12 1.22
C GLY A 3 -10.46 3.72 0.60
N LYS A 4 -10.32 3.74 -0.73
CA LYS A 4 -9.17 4.32 -1.46
C LYS A 4 -8.83 5.75 -1.04
N THR A 5 -9.81 6.65 -1.09
CA THR A 5 -9.64 8.05 -0.68
C THR A 5 -9.30 8.17 0.80
N SER A 6 -9.90 7.32 1.66
CA SER A 6 -9.57 7.28 3.09
C SER A 6 -8.10 6.93 3.33
N ILE A 7 -7.56 5.96 2.60
CA ILE A 7 -6.13 5.58 2.67
C ILE A 7 -5.25 6.78 2.32
N GLN A 8 -5.51 7.43 1.19
CA GLN A 8 -4.73 8.60 0.74
C GLN A 8 -4.78 9.73 1.78
N GLN A 9 -5.96 10.05 2.29
CA GLN A 9 -6.13 11.15 3.27
C GLN A 9 -5.43 10.86 4.60
N VAL A 10 -5.43 9.61 5.06
CA VAL A 10 -4.77 9.22 6.31
C VAL A 10 -3.25 9.22 6.18
N LEU A 11 -2.72 8.77 5.03
CA LEU A 11 -1.27 8.68 4.80
C LEU A 11 -0.63 10.04 4.53
N PHE A 12 -1.26 10.88 3.71
CA PHE A 12 -0.61 12.09 3.18
C PHE A 12 -1.15 13.41 3.73
N ASN A 13 -2.37 13.41 4.30
CA ASN A 13 -3.02 14.61 4.82
C ASN A 13 -3.27 14.55 6.34
N ASP A 14 -2.73 13.54 7.03
CA ASP A 14 -2.87 13.31 8.47
C ASP A 14 -4.34 13.34 8.97
N VAL A 15 -5.29 13.00 8.10
CA VAL A 15 -6.71 12.94 8.48
C VAL A 15 -6.91 11.83 9.50
N VAL A 16 -7.62 12.15 10.59
CA VAL A 16 -7.92 11.17 11.63
C VAL A 16 -8.81 10.07 11.03
N PRO A 17 -8.53 8.77 11.23
CA PRO A 17 -9.29 7.67 10.62
C PRO A 17 -10.81 7.78 10.82
N LYS A 18 -11.27 8.22 12.01
CA LYS A 18 -12.69 8.45 12.30
C LYS A 18 -13.35 9.53 11.44
N GLN A 19 -12.59 10.53 10.99
CA GLN A 19 -13.09 11.60 10.13
C GLN A 19 -13.26 11.14 8.67
N THR A 20 -12.57 10.06 8.28
CA THR A 20 -12.67 9.52 6.91
C THR A 20 -14.08 9.03 6.55
N PHE A 21 -14.91 8.73 7.56
CA PHE A 21 -16.32 8.37 7.35
C PHE A 21 -17.12 9.50 6.68
N TYR A 22 -16.73 10.75 6.89
CA TYR A 22 -17.40 11.93 6.34
C TYR A 22 -16.87 12.35 4.97
N LEU A 23 -15.93 11.60 4.39
CA LEU A 23 -15.41 11.90 3.06
C LEU A 23 -16.48 11.65 2.00
N GLU A 24 -16.57 12.57 1.04
CA GLU A 24 -17.45 12.42 -0.10
C GLU A 24 -16.92 11.34 -1.06
N PRO A 25 -17.80 10.57 -1.72
CA PRO A 25 -17.36 9.59 -2.71
C PRO A 25 -16.68 10.26 -3.90
N THR A 26 -15.51 9.77 -4.27
CA THR A 26 -14.81 10.17 -5.50
C THR A 26 -15.67 9.84 -6.72
N SER A 27 -16.06 10.89 -7.47
CA SER A 27 -16.92 10.78 -8.66
C SER A 27 -16.13 10.84 -9.97
N ARG A 28 -14.90 11.34 -9.94
CA ARG A 28 -14.00 11.51 -11.08
C ARG A 28 -12.57 11.19 -10.64
N ILE A 29 -11.71 10.84 -11.59
CA ILE A 29 -10.29 10.60 -11.30
C ILE A 29 -9.66 11.90 -10.79
N VAL A 30 -9.03 11.84 -9.62
CA VAL A 30 -8.31 12.96 -9.02
C VAL A 30 -6.83 12.62 -8.95
N LYS A 31 -5.98 13.53 -9.42
CA LYS A 31 -4.52 13.37 -9.37
C LYS A 31 -3.97 14.18 -8.21
N HIS A 32 -3.16 13.53 -7.39
CA HIS A 32 -2.51 14.15 -6.25
C HIS A 32 -0.99 14.02 -6.39
N THR A 33 -0.29 15.15 -6.33
CA THR A 33 1.18 15.18 -6.36
C THR A 33 1.70 15.40 -4.95
N TYR A 34 2.59 14.53 -4.50
CA TYR A 34 3.24 14.60 -3.19
C TYR A 34 4.74 14.77 -3.34
N ASP A 35 5.26 15.79 -2.68
CA ASP A 35 6.70 16.03 -2.54
C ASP A 35 7.20 15.24 -1.32
N THR A 36 7.43 13.95 -1.56
CA THR A 36 8.04 12.98 -0.62
C THR A 36 9.47 12.65 -1.05
N VAL A 37 10.15 11.76 -0.32
CA VAL A 37 11.54 11.33 -0.63
C VAL A 37 11.69 10.90 -2.10
N ILE A 38 10.65 10.29 -2.65
CA ILE A 38 10.45 10.16 -4.10
C ILE A 38 9.20 10.99 -4.44
N PRO A 39 9.22 11.86 -5.46
CA PRO A 39 8.02 12.55 -5.92
C PRO A 39 6.97 11.54 -6.39
N LEU A 40 5.77 11.58 -5.78
CA LEU A 40 4.69 10.65 -6.11
C LEU A 40 3.54 11.39 -6.78
N GLU A 41 3.00 10.81 -7.85
CA GLU A 41 1.70 11.20 -8.42
C GLU A 41 0.71 10.05 -8.21
N ILE A 42 -0.25 10.23 -7.32
CA ILE A 42 -1.27 9.23 -6.98
C ILE A 42 -2.58 9.58 -7.68
N TRP A 43 -3.11 8.64 -8.45
CA TRP A 43 -4.40 8.77 -9.11
C TRP A 43 -5.49 8.09 -8.27
N ASP A 44 -6.33 8.86 -7.59
CA ASP A 44 -7.50 8.33 -6.91
C ASP A 44 -8.64 8.13 -7.93
N CYS A 45 -8.97 6.87 -8.18
CA CYS A 45 -9.94 6.47 -9.20
C CYS A 45 -11.32 6.17 -8.58
N PRO A 46 -12.43 6.57 -9.21
CA PRO A 46 -13.76 6.23 -8.74
C PRO A 46 -14.01 4.72 -8.77
N GLY A 47 -14.98 4.25 -7.96
CA GLY A 47 -15.26 2.83 -7.79
C GLY A 47 -15.66 2.10 -9.06
N ASN A 48 -16.18 2.79 -10.07
CA ASN A 48 -16.64 2.24 -11.35
C ASN A 48 -15.65 2.45 -12.51
N THR A 49 -14.40 2.84 -12.22
CA THR A 49 -13.38 3.02 -13.27
C THR A 49 -13.14 1.70 -14.02
N THR A 50 -13.23 1.76 -15.34
CA THR A 50 -12.80 0.74 -16.29
C THR A 50 -11.54 1.20 -17.02
N LEU A 51 -10.85 0.27 -17.70
CA LEU A 51 -9.66 0.54 -18.51
C LEU A 51 -9.87 1.67 -19.52
N GLU A 52 -11.04 1.72 -20.17
CA GLU A 52 -11.41 2.77 -21.12
C GLU A 52 -11.56 4.14 -20.47
N THR A 53 -12.14 4.18 -19.26
CA THR A 53 -12.38 5.43 -18.52
C THR A 53 -11.16 5.99 -17.82
N LEU A 54 -10.09 5.20 -17.64
CA LEU A 54 -8.84 5.65 -17.03
C LEU A 54 -8.17 6.75 -17.88
N GLY A 55 -8.33 6.68 -19.20
CA GLY A 55 -7.86 7.71 -20.13
C GLY A 55 -6.33 7.81 -20.23
N ALA A 56 -5.59 6.82 -19.73
CA ALA A 56 -4.14 6.72 -19.79
C ALA A 56 -3.71 5.25 -19.96
N PRO A 57 -2.60 4.98 -20.67
CA PRO A 57 -2.10 3.62 -20.81
C PRO A 57 -1.58 3.10 -19.46
N LEU A 58 -1.77 1.81 -19.18
CA LEU A 58 -1.33 1.21 -17.92
C LEU A 58 0.21 1.22 -17.77
N SER A 59 0.92 1.23 -18.89
CA SER A 59 2.39 1.35 -18.94
C SER A 59 2.93 2.69 -18.42
N SER A 60 2.07 3.68 -18.21
CA SER A 60 2.46 4.97 -17.61
C SER A 60 2.59 4.91 -16.08
N PHE A 61 2.09 3.84 -15.45
CA PHE A 61 2.12 3.67 -13.99
C PHE A 61 3.22 2.70 -13.58
N SER A 62 4.01 3.07 -12.58
CA SER A 62 5.05 2.20 -12.01
C SER A 62 4.48 1.12 -11.07
N SER A 63 3.36 1.41 -10.41
CA SER A 63 2.66 0.49 -9.52
C SER A 63 1.16 0.72 -9.55
N ILE A 64 0.39 -0.36 -9.46
CA ILE A 64 -1.08 -0.36 -9.43
C ILE A 64 -1.52 -0.98 -8.11
N ILE A 65 -2.22 -0.20 -7.29
CA ILE A 65 -2.79 -0.64 -6.01
C ILE A 65 -4.30 -0.82 -6.18
N PHE A 66 -4.77 -2.06 -6.07
CA PHE A 66 -6.20 -2.37 -6.05
C PHE A 66 -6.69 -2.61 -4.62
N VAL A 67 -7.79 -1.97 -4.23
CA VAL A 67 -8.29 -2.02 -2.85
C VAL A 67 -9.59 -2.81 -2.79
N ILE A 68 -9.56 -3.95 -2.11
CA ILE A 68 -10.70 -4.83 -1.83
C ILE A 68 -11.20 -4.57 -0.42
N ASP A 69 -12.51 -4.39 -0.25
CA ASP A 69 -13.13 -4.29 1.07
C ASP A 69 -13.37 -5.70 1.62
N ILE A 70 -12.71 -6.08 2.71
CA ILE A 70 -12.84 -7.43 3.31
C ILE A 70 -14.22 -7.66 3.96
N GLN A 71 -14.96 -6.60 4.24
CA GLN A 71 -16.29 -6.67 4.86
C GLN A 71 -17.42 -6.88 3.84
N ASP A 72 -17.17 -6.60 2.57
CA ASP A 72 -18.16 -6.64 1.49
C ASP A 72 -17.93 -7.88 0.61
N SER A 73 -18.88 -8.14 -0.30
CA SER A 73 -18.71 -9.22 -1.28
C SER A 73 -17.53 -8.94 -2.20
N TYR A 74 -16.51 -9.80 -2.15
CA TYR A 74 -15.29 -9.69 -2.95
C TYR A 74 -15.38 -10.33 -4.34
N GLN A 75 -16.48 -11.00 -4.69
CA GLN A 75 -16.60 -11.72 -5.98
C GLN A 75 -16.45 -10.78 -7.19
N HIS A 76 -17.22 -9.69 -7.21
CA HIS A 76 -17.17 -8.72 -8.29
C HIS A 76 -15.88 -7.87 -8.29
N PRO A 77 -15.35 -7.42 -7.13
CA PRO A 77 -14.01 -6.82 -7.06
C PRO A 77 -12.89 -7.70 -7.60
N ILE A 78 -12.88 -9.01 -7.34
CA ILE A 78 -11.84 -9.92 -7.84
C ILE A 78 -11.91 -10.06 -9.36
N ALA A 79 -13.11 -10.22 -9.95
CA ALA A 79 -13.25 -10.25 -11.40
C ALA A 79 -12.69 -8.98 -12.06
N ARG A 80 -12.98 -7.81 -11.49
CA ARG A 80 -12.44 -6.53 -11.98
C ARG A 80 -10.95 -6.39 -11.74
N LEU A 81 -10.45 -6.88 -10.62
CA LEU A 81 -9.01 -6.92 -10.33
C LEU A 81 -8.28 -7.71 -11.42
N LEU A 82 -8.80 -8.87 -11.81
CA LEU A 82 -8.24 -9.70 -12.89
C LEU A 82 -8.22 -8.94 -14.22
N ASP A 83 -9.33 -8.31 -14.61
CA ASP A 83 -9.40 -7.52 -15.85
C ASP A 83 -8.30 -6.45 -15.90
N PHE A 84 -8.09 -5.72 -14.80
CA PHE A 84 -7.05 -4.69 -14.71
C PHE A 84 -5.64 -5.26 -14.71
N PHE A 85 -5.40 -6.34 -13.97
CA PHE A 85 -4.05 -6.90 -13.80
C PHE A 85 -3.58 -7.63 -15.05
N ILE A 86 -4.47 -8.35 -15.73
CA ILE A 86 -4.17 -8.99 -17.02
C ILE A 86 -3.84 -7.93 -18.07
N ALA A 87 -4.63 -6.85 -18.15
CA ALA A 87 -4.33 -5.74 -19.05
C ALA A 87 -3.00 -5.06 -18.71
N ALA A 88 -2.73 -4.83 -17.42
CA ALA A 88 -1.47 -4.22 -16.97
C ALA A 88 -0.25 -5.07 -17.28
N TYR A 89 -0.37 -6.39 -17.08
CA TYR A 89 0.69 -7.35 -17.34
C TYR A 89 1.00 -7.45 -18.85
N HIS A 90 -0.03 -7.40 -19.70
CA HIS A 90 0.13 -7.40 -21.14
C HIS A 90 0.79 -6.11 -21.65
N ASP A 91 0.38 -4.95 -21.13
CA ASP A 91 0.95 -3.65 -21.54
C ASP A 91 2.36 -3.42 -20.97
N SER A 92 2.61 -3.88 -19.75
CA SER A 92 3.81 -3.59 -18.98
C SER A 92 4.08 -4.66 -17.90
N PRO A 93 4.84 -5.72 -18.20
CA PRO A 93 5.13 -6.79 -17.25
C PRO A 93 6.00 -6.34 -16.07
N GLY A 94 6.66 -5.17 -16.17
CA GLY A 94 7.47 -4.59 -15.10
C GLY A 94 6.68 -3.79 -14.07
N THR A 95 5.38 -3.58 -14.26
CA THR A 95 4.54 -2.80 -13.34
C THR A 95 4.28 -3.60 -12.06
N SER A 96 4.49 -2.97 -10.91
CA SER A 96 4.23 -3.61 -9.61
C SER A 96 2.71 -3.72 -9.37
N LEU A 97 2.23 -4.94 -9.15
CA LEU A 97 0.81 -5.24 -8.93
C LEU A 97 0.56 -5.54 -7.46
N GLU A 98 -0.26 -4.70 -6.82
CA GLU A 98 -0.45 -4.71 -5.37
C GLU A 98 -1.94 -4.73 -5.01
N VAL A 99 -2.32 -5.61 -4.08
CA VAL A 99 -3.70 -5.76 -3.63
C VAL A 99 -3.79 -5.46 -2.14
N PHE A 100 -4.54 -4.42 -1.79
CA PHE A 100 -4.85 -4.10 -0.41
C PHE A 100 -6.20 -4.72 -0.05
N VAL A 101 -6.15 -5.76 0.78
CA VAL A 101 -7.33 -6.29 1.46
C VAL A 101 -7.58 -5.40 2.67
N HIS A 102 -8.54 -4.50 2.52
CA HIS A 102 -8.73 -3.34 3.37
C HIS A 102 -9.90 -3.48 4.34
N LYS A 103 -9.89 -2.64 5.38
CA LYS A 103 -10.84 -2.62 6.50
C LYS A 103 -10.80 -3.85 7.40
N ALA A 104 -9.60 -4.40 7.58
CA ALA A 104 -9.37 -5.58 8.39
C ALA A 104 -9.80 -5.41 9.86
N GLU A 105 -9.86 -4.19 10.38
CA GLU A 105 -10.19 -3.88 11.79
C GLU A 105 -11.54 -4.40 12.28
N ALA A 106 -12.47 -4.74 11.37
CA ALA A 106 -13.79 -5.26 11.75
C ALA A 106 -13.76 -6.74 12.18
N PHE A 107 -12.68 -7.46 11.89
CA PHE A 107 -12.55 -8.88 12.17
C PHE A 107 -11.57 -9.14 13.31
N THR A 108 -11.75 -10.24 14.04
CA THR A 108 -10.71 -10.74 14.96
C THR A 108 -9.56 -11.35 14.16
N GLU A 109 -8.39 -11.48 14.78
CA GLU A 109 -7.17 -11.96 14.10
C GLU A 109 -7.37 -13.29 13.35
N ASP A 110 -8.04 -14.28 13.94
CA ASP A 110 -8.29 -15.57 13.30
C ASP A 110 -9.12 -15.41 12.01
N TYR A 111 -10.19 -14.61 12.06
CA TYR A 111 -11.03 -14.32 10.90
C TYR A 111 -10.32 -13.46 9.85
N LYS A 112 -9.44 -12.54 10.26
CA LYS A 112 -8.62 -11.74 9.33
C LYS A 112 -7.75 -12.66 8.47
N ILE A 113 -7.04 -13.60 9.09
CA ILE A 113 -6.12 -14.52 8.42
C ILE A 113 -6.89 -15.47 7.49
N GLU A 114 -8.02 -16.02 7.95
CA GLU A 114 -8.83 -16.94 7.15
C GLU A 114 -9.40 -16.25 5.90
N ASN A 115 -10.04 -15.08 6.06
CA ASN A 115 -10.61 -14.34 4.93
C ASN A 115 -9.53 -13.85 3.97
N PHE A 116 -8.39 -13.38 4.50
CA PHE A 116 -7.26 -12.98 3.68
C PHE A 116 -6.75 -14.15 2.81
N ARG A 117 -6.54 -15.33 3.41
CA ARG A 117 -6.13 -16.53 2.67
C ARG A 117 -7.15 -16.93 1.63
N HIS A 118 -8.44 -16.83 1.96
CA HIS A 118 -9.51 -17.17 1.04
C HIS A 118 -9.57 -16.23 -0.18
N ILE A 119 -9.39 -14.92 0.01
CA ILE A 119 -9.33 -13.94 -1.08
C ILE A 119 -8.12 -14.22 -1.99
N GLN A 120 -6.95 -14.48 -1.40
CA GLN A 120 -5.75 -14.82 -2.16
C GLN A 120 -5.96 -16.07 -3.00
N GLN A 121 -6.43 -17.16 -2.39
CA GLN A 121 -6.67 -18.42 -3.08
C GLN A 121 -7.64 -18.23 -4.25
N ARG A 122 -8.77 -17.56 -4.00
CA ARG A 122 -9.77 -17.30 -5.02
C ARG A 122 -9.23 -16.49 -6.20
N PHE A 123 -8.42 -15.46 -5.94
CA PHE A 123 -7.79 -14.69 -7.00
C PHE A 123 -6.88 -15.57 -7.87
N TRP A 124 -6.05 -16.41 -7.26
CA TRP A 124 -5.15 -17.30 -7.99
C TRP A 124 -5.91 -18.38 -8.76
N ASP A 125 -6.96 -18.95 -8.18
CA ASP A 125 -7.81 -19.94 -8.85
C ASP A 125 -8.47 -19.32 -10.11
N GLU A 126 -9.08 -18.13 -9.99
CA GLU A 126 -9.71 -17.44 -11.13
C GLU A 126 -8.67 -16.97 -12.19
N LEU A 127 -7.44 -16.63 -11.78
CA LEU A 127 -6.36 -16.27 -12.69
C LEU A 127 -5.90 -17.48 -13.52
N LEU A 128 -5.69 -18.62 -12.85
CA LEU A 128 -5.26 -19.88 -13.48
C LEU A 128 -6.35 -20.45 -14.42
N ASP A 129 -7.62 -20.28 -14.05
CA ASP A 129 -8.76 -20.64 -14.91
C ASP A 129 -8.78 -19.81 -16.21
N THR A 130 -8.25 -18.58 -16.17
CA THR A 130 -8.20 -17.70 -17.36
C THR A 130 -7.08 -18.11 -18.32
N SER A 131 -5.85 -18.27 -17.82
CA SER A 131 -4.77 -18.90 -18.59
C SER A 131 -3.58 -19.28 -17.70
N TYR A 132 -2.89 -20.37 -18.05
CA TYR A 132 -1.66 -20.81 -17.38
C TYR A 132 -0.48 -19.86 -17.59
N ASP A 133 -0.52 -18.99 -18.60
CA ASP A 133 0.58 -18.06 -18.91
C ASP A 133 0.77 -16.98 -17.83
N TYR A 134 -0.24 -16.76 -16.98
CA TYR A 134 -0.18 -15.77 -15.89
C TYR A 134 0.38 -16.32 -14.58
N GLU A 135 0.86 -17.57 -14.53
CA GLU A 135 1.47 -18.15 -13.33
C GLU A 135 2.71 -17.36 -12.86
N GLN A 136 3.40 -16.69 -13.79
CA GLN A 136 4.57 -15.86 -13.50
C GLN A 136 4.22 -14.42 -13.07
N MET A 137 2.94 -14.04 -13.04
CA MET A 137 2.51 -12.70 -12.66
C MET A 137 2.75 -12.49 -11.16
N LEU A 138 3.60 -11.52 -10.81
CA LEU A 138 3.92 -11.23 -9.40
C LEU A 138 2.90 -10.26 -8.81
N VAL A 139 1.95 -10.81 -8.04
CA VAL A 139 0.95 -10.03 -7.29
C VAL A 139 1.21 -10.14 -5.81
N ASN A 140 1.31 -9.00 -5.10
CA ASN A 140 1.46 -9.00 -3.65
C ASN A 140 0.19 -8.54 -2.97
N PHE A 141 -0.11 -9.17 -1.85
CA PHE A 141 -1.29 -8.90 -1.06
C PHE A 141 -0.89 -8.34 0.29
N TYR A 142 -1.61 -7.31 0.72
CA TYR A 142 -1.42 -6.68 2.01
C TYR A 142 -2.74 -6.60 2.75
N LEU A 143 -2.73 -7.04 4.01
CA LEU A 143 -3.84 -6.80 4.92
C LEU A 143 -3.68 -5.40 5.51
N THR A 144 -4.66 -4.53 5.29
CA THR A 144 -4.54 -3.11 5.65
C THR A 144 -5.76 -2.60 6.40
N SER A 145 -5.51 -1.65 7.30
CA SER A 145 -6.54 -0.87 8.00
C SER A 145 -6.07 0.58 8.15
N VAL A 146 -6.98 1.54 8.01
CA VAL A 146 -6.69 2.94 8.32
C VAL A 146 -6.58 3.22 9.82
N TYR A 147 -7.09 2.32 10.67
CA TYR A 147 -7.04 2.47 12.13
C TYR A 147 -5.77 1.88 12.74
N GLU A 148 -5.09 1.00 12.00
CA GLU A 148 -3.85 0.35 12.42
C GLU A 148 -2.67 0.88 11.61
N HIS A 149 -1.45 0.57 12.04
CA HIS A 149 -0.23 0.94 11.32
C HIS A 149 0.01 0.08 10.06
N SER A 150 -0.81 -0.96 9.84
CA SER A 150 -0.70 -1.88 8.71
C SER A 150 -0.80 -1.17 7.35
N ILE A 151 -1.54 -0.05 7.26
CA ILE A 151 -1.56 0.73 6.02
C ILE A 151 -0.22 1.45 5.75
N HIS A 152 0.48 1.91 6.79
CA HIS A 152 1.79 2.53 6.63
C HIS A 152 2.82 1.47 6.24
N ASP A 153 2.75 0.27 6.82
CA ASP A 153 3.63 -0.85 6.44
C ASP A 153 3.38 -1.30 4.99
N GLY A 154 2.12 -1.55 4.64
CA GLY A 154 1.73 -1.97 3.30
C GLY A 154 2.17 -0.97 2.23
N PHE A 155 1.94 0.32 2.45
CA PHE A 155 2.34 1.36 1.50
C PHE A 155 3.86 1.58 1.46
N SER A 156 4.57 1.46 2.58
CA SER A 156 6.04 1.51 2.62
C SER A 156 6.67 0.41 1.76
N ARG A 157 6.11 -0.82 1.81
CA ARG A 157 6.55 -1.93 0.94
C ARG A 157 6.27 -1.69 -0.54
N VAL A 158 5.19 -0.97 -0.87
CA VAL A 158 4.95 -0.54 -2.25
C VAL A 158 6.01 0.49 -2.67
N LEU A 159 6.31 1.47 -1.81
CA LEU A 159 7.34 2.46 -2.08
C LEU A 159 8.72 1.84 -2.30
N HIS A 160 9.09 0.83 -1.51
CA HIS A 160 10.37 0.12 -1.67
C HIS A 160 10.59 -0.37 -3.11
N LYS A 161 9.54 -0.88 -3.77
CA LYS A 161 9.62 -1.38 -5.15
C LYS A 161 9.77 -0.27 -6.19
N LEU A 162 9.45 0.97 -5.82
CA LEU A 162 9.59 2.15 -6.67
C LEU A 162 10.96 2.81 -6.53
N ILE A 163 11.80 2.39 -5.59
CA ILE A 163 13.12 2.98 -5.33
C ILE A 163 14.20 2.13 -5.98
N ASP A 164 14.74 2.54 -7.12
CA ASP A 164 15.81 1.81 -7.81
C ASP A 164 17.08 1.66 -6.97
N SER A 165 17.38 2.66 -6.13
CA SER A 165 18.56 2.68 -5.26
C SER A 165 18.35 2.04 -3.89
N LEU A 166 17.22 1.34 -3.67
CA LEU A 166 16.93 0.70 -2.39
C LEU A 166 18.06 -0.23 -1.90
N PRO A 167 18.63 -1.13 -2.73
CA PRO A 167 19.64 -2.07 -2.25
C PRO A 167 20.88 -1.38 -1.68
N SER A 168 21.29 -0.26 -2.29
CA SER A 168 22.41 0.54 -1.79
C SER A 168 22.09 1.22 -0.46
N ILE A 169 20.87 1.69 -0.27
CA ILE A 169 20.43 2.31 1.00
C ILE A 169 20.36 1.24 2.11
N GLU A 170 19.83 0.05 1.80
CA GLU A 170 19.78 -1.06 2.74
C GLU A 170 21.19 -1.50 3.17
N GLU A 171 22.16 -1.57 2.24
CA GLU A 171 23.55 -1.88 2.56
C GLU A 171 24.20 -0.85 3.49
N LEU A 172 23.89 0.44 3.30
CA LEU A 172 24.32 1.51 4.20
C LEU A 172 23.70 1.37 5.59
N LEU A 173 22.41 1.05 5.69
CA LEU A 173 21.72 0.80 6.96
C LEU A 173 22.31 -0.42 7.67
N ASN A 174 22.62 -1.49 6.95
CA ASN A 174 23.26 -2.69 7.50
C ASN A 174 24.65 -2.37 8.06
N THR A 175 25.44 -1.58 7.32
CA THR A 175 26.76 -1.12 7.76
C THR A 175 26.64 -0.23 9.00
N PHE A 176 25.64 0.65 9.05
CA PHE A 176 25.34 1.47 10.21
C PHE A 176 25.01 0.61 11.44
N CYS A 177 24.03 -0.30 11.34
CA CYS A 177 23.63 -1.17 12.45
C CYS A 177 24.79 -1.99 13.01
N THR A 178 25.62 -2.55 12.12
CA THR A 178 26.79 -3.35 12.48
C THR A 178 27.81 -2.56 13.29
N ASN A 179 28.04 -1.29 12.92
CA ASN A 179 29.01 -0.43 13.59
C ASN A 179 28.47 0.23 14.86
N SER A 180 27.17 0.51 14.93
CA SER A 180 26.56 1.25 16.03
C SER A 180 25.97 0.35 17.13
N GLN A 181 25.97 -0.97 16.96
CA GLN A 181 25.27 -1.93 17.84
C GLN A 181 23.76 -1.60 17.94
N ALA A 182 23.17 -1.00 16.90
CA ALA A 182 21.74 -0.77 16.85
C ALA A 182 21.04 -2.10 16.50
N SER A 183 19.97 -2.42 17.23
CA SER A 183 19.20 -3.65 16.99
C SER A 183 18.35 -3.60 15.72
N LYS A 184 17.90 -2.40 15.33
CA LYS A 184 17.05 -2.15 14.16
C LYS A 184 17.24 -0.71 13.68
N ALA A 185 17.21 -0.47 12.38
CA ALA A 185 17.24 0.88 11.83
C ALA A 185 16.19 1.06 10.73
N PHE A 186 15.43 2.15 10.84
CA PHE A 186 14.45 2.56 9.86
C PHE A 186 14.78 3.96 9.34
N LEU A 187 14.63 4.16 8.04
CA LEU A 187 14.68 5.46 7.41
C LEU A 187 13.26 5.89 7.07
N PHE A 188 12.73 6.92 7.72
CA PHE A 188 11.36 7.41 7.52
C PHE A 188 11.30 8.70 6.72
N ASP A 189 10.29 8.84 5.87
CA ASP A 189 9.80 10.15 5.47
C ASP A 189 9.00 10.77 6.62
N VAL A 190 9.41 11.98 7.03
CA VAL A 190 8.89 12.65 8.21
C VAL A 190 7.42 13.03 8.03
N LYS A 191 7.01 13.46 6.82
CA LYS A 191 5.64 13.91 6.57
C LYS A 191 4.66 12.75 6.49
N SER A 192 4.92 11.79 5.60
CA SER A 192 4.02 10.66 5.36
C SER A 192 4.13 9.55 6.41
N ARG A 193 5.19 9.56 7.24
CA ARG A 193 5.50 8.52 8.23
C ARG A 193 5.68 7.13 7.59
N LEU A 194 5.98 7.09 6.30
CA LEU A 194 6.31 5.89 5.56
C LEU A 194 7.81 5.61 5.70
N TYR A 195 8.18 4.36 5.94
CA TYR A 195 9.59 4.00 5.91
C TYR A 195 10.02 3.75 4.46
N VAL A 196 11.14 4.35 4.11
CA VAL A 196 11.74 4.34 2.77
C VAL A 196 12.71 3.16 2.64
N ALA A 197 13.38 2.80 3.73
CA ALA A 197 14.30 1.68 3.79
C ALA A 197 14.41 1.17 5.23
N THR A 198 14.79 -0.09 5.38
CA THR A 198 15.09 -0.74 6.65
C THR A 198 16.34 -1.60 6.50
N ASP A 199 17.04 -1.89 7.59
CA ASP A 199 18.07 -2.93 7.60
C ASP A 199 17.50 -4.32 7.33
N ALA A 200 18.37 -5.27 6.98
CA ALA A 200 18.01 -6.63 6.53
C ALA A 200 17.39 -7.54 7.60
N SER A 201 17.38 -7.13 8.88
CA SER A 201 16.68 -7.88 9.91
C SER A 201 15.16 -7.86 9.65
N PRO A 202 14.41 -8.91 10.04
CA PRO A 202 12.97 -8.93 9.84
C PRO A 202 12.30 -7.75 10.55
N VAL A 203 11.32 -7.12 9.88
CA VAL A 203 10.52 -6.03 10.46
C VAL A 203 9.53 -6.65 11.43
N ASP A 204 9.74 -6.41 12.73
CA ASP A 204 8.75 -6.69 13.76
C ASP A 204 7.67 -5.59 13.77
N ASN A 205 6.41 -6.00 13.70
CA ASN A 205 5.26 -5.10 13.70
C ASN A 205 5.21 -4.22 14.97
N GLY A 206 5.57 -4.78 16.13
CA GLY A 206 5.58 -4.03 17.38
C GLY A 206 6.59 -2.87 17.35
N THR A 207 7.80 -3.16 16.89
CA THR A 207 8.88 -2.17 16.74
C THR A 207 8.54 -1.10 15.70
N HIS A 208 8.01 -1.50 14.54
CA HIS A 208 7.57 -0.56 13.50
C HIS A 208 6.49 0.41 14.03
N ASN A 209 5.50 -0.10 14.76
CA ASN A 209 4.42 0.72 15.31
C ASN A 209 4.95 1.76 16.30
N LEU A 210 5.87 1.33 17.18
CA LEU A 210 6.55 2.22 18.13
C LEU A 210 7.32 3.34 17.41
N CYS A 211 8.07 3.02 16.35
CA CYS A 211 8.79 4.02 15.57
C CYS A 211 7.84 4.99 14.86
N CYS A 212 6.75 4.50 14.26
CA CYS A 212 5.72 5.35 13.65
C CYS A 212 5.12 6.35 14.65
N ASP A 213 4.76 5.88 15.85
CA ASP A 213 4.22 6.73 16.91
C ASP A 213 5.24 7.73 17.44
N TYR A 214 6.51 7.33 17.49
CA TYR A 214 7.61 8.22 17.88
C TYR A 214 7.79 9.37 16.87
N VAL A 215 7.82 9.08 15.55
CA VAL A 215 7.90 10.12 14.51
C VAL A 215 6.68 11.05 14.58
N LYS A 216 5.48 10.50 14.74
CA LYS A 216 4.25 11.29 14.92
C LYS A 216 4.36 12.23 16.12
N THR A 217 4.87 11.72 17.24
CA THR A 217 5.08 12.49 18.47
C THR A 217 6.05 13.65 18.21
N LEU A 218 7.21 13.36 17.59
CA LEU A 218 8.19 14.40 17.24
C LEU A 218 7.61 15.48 16.32
N ASN A 219 6.78 15.12 15.35
CA ASN A 219 6.14 16.07 14.44
C ASN A 219 5.13 16.99 15.15
N VAL A 220 4.42 16.48 16.15
CA VAL A 220 3.46 17.27 16.93
C VAL A 220 4.19 18.19 17.91
N PHE A 221 5.25 17.69 18.57
CA PHE A 221 5.98 18.46 19.58
C PHE A 221 6.99 19.45 18.99
N GLY A 222 7.65 19.11 17.89
CA GLY A 222 8.71 19.93 17.28
C GLY A 222 8.31 21.38 17.01
N PRO A 223 7.12 21.66 16.43
CA PRO A 223 6.65 23.02 16.21
C PRO A 223 6.30 23.80 17.49
N LEU A 224 5.98 23.12 18.61
CA LEU A 224 5.56 23.77 19.86
C LEU A 224 6.71 24.47 20.59
N TYR A 225 7.96 24.12 20.26
CA TYR A 225 9.17 24.64 20.91
C TYR A 225 10.10 25.40 19.95
N ARG A 226 9.57 25.86 18.80
CA ARG A 226 10.30 26.73 17.86
C ARG A 226 10.23 28.20 18.24
#